data_AF-A0A443Z0Y4-F1
#
_entry.id   AF-A0A443Z0Y4-F1
#
_cell.length_a   1.000
_cell.length_b   1.000
_cell.length_c   1.000
_cell.angle_alpha   90.00
_cell.angle_beta   90.00
_cell.angle_gamma   90.00
#
_symmetry.space_group_name_H-M   'P 1'
#
loop_
_entity.id
_entity.type
_entity.pdbx_description
1 polymer ?
#
loop_
_entity_poly.entity_id
_entity_poly.type
_entity_poly.pdbx_seq_one_letter_code
_entity_poly.pdbx_strand_id
1 'polypeptide(L)'
;MDIAKRFRENPLLKPQDLAASAANLQVICLLNPGVFRYQHKTYLLIRVAESVAPQEGKLFIPMRMANDLLEVMELQLDDPDLINTDARIINYKGLDYLTTISYLRLFSSDDGINFIPEPLQLHGTGILERYGIEDCRVSQIEDLYYLTYTAVSENGVAVGLRTTKNWQQFEHLGLIFPPHNKDVALFEEKINGRFYALHRPTSKEIGGNYIWLAESLDGIHWGNHQCILKSRPHYWDSARVGAGAAPIKTAQGWLEIYHGANHQHRYCLGAVLLDLKNPAKVLARTEDPIMEPLESYELSGFFGSVVFTNGHLVNGDELTIYYGAADEFICGAKFSIAEIVGELKWVD
;
A
#
# COMPACT_ATOMS: atom_id res chain seq x y z
N MET A 1 -4.89 -21.15 -5.64
CA MET A 1 -5.79 -21.29 -6.80
C MET A 1 -6.10 -19.88 -7.25
N ASP A 2 -5.67 -19.48 -8.44
CA ASP A 2 -6.01 -18.14 -8.94
C ASP A 2 -7.47 -18.09 -9.39
N ILE A 3 -8.30 -17.36 -8.63
CA ILE A 3 -9.73 -17.13 -8.91
C ILE A 3 -9.99 -15.71 -9.44
N ALA A 4 -8.93 -14.93 -9.70
CA ALA A 4 -9.06 -13.55 -10.13
C ALA A 4 -9.55 -13.44 -11.58
N LYS A 5 -10.65 -12.71 -11.78
CA LYS A 5 -11.15 -12.35 -13.11
C LYS A 5 -10.55 -11.01 -13.50
N ARG A 6 -9.32 -11.05 -14.04
CA ARG A 6 -8.58 -9.86 -14.49
C ARG A 6 -9.35 -9.08 -15.55
N PHE A 7 -9.24 -7.76 -15.53
CA PHE A 7 -9.78 -6.91 -16.58
C PHE A 7 -9.05 -7.19 -17.90
N ARG A 8 -9.80 -7.13 -18.99
CA ARG A 8 -9.25 -7.34 -20.33
C ARG A 8 -8.34 -6.18 -20.74
N GLU A 9 -8.59 -5.01 -20.17
CA GLU A 9 -7.92 -3.75 -20.45
C GLU A 9 -6.59 -3.59 -19.68
N ASN A 10 -6.21 -4.56 -18.84
CA ASN A 10 -4.95 -4.48 -18.11
C ASN A 10 -3.73 -4.44 -19.05
N PRO A 11 -2.68 -3.67 -18.70
CA PRO A 11 -2.62 -2.73 -17.59
C PRO A 11 -3.44 -1.45 -17.86
N LEU A 12 -4.16 -0.96 -16.85
CA LEU A 12 -5.01 0.24 -16.93
C LEU A 12 -4.19 1.53 -16.99
N LEU A 13 -3.08 1.60 -16.26
CA LEU A 13 -2.14 2.73 -16.28
C LEU A 13 -0.70 2.21 -16.19
N LYS A 14 0.21 2.93 -16.86
CA LYS A 14 1.66 2.67 -16.86
C LYS A 14 2.46 3.98 -16.74
N PRO A 15 3.74 3.94 -16.31
CA PRO A 15 4.52 5.14 -16.02
C PRO A 15 4.57 6.14 -17.18
N GLN A 16 4.69 5.63 -18.41
CA GLN A 16 4.75 6.44 -19.64
C GLN A 16 3.48 7.25 -19.93
N ASP A 17 2.35 6.96 -19.27
CA ASP A 17 1.11 7.71 -19.47
C ASP A 17 1.09 9.00 -18.63
N LEU A 18 2.12 9.23 -17.81
CA LEU A 18 2.16 10.28 -16.81
C LEU A 18 3.36 11.20 -16.98
N ALA A 19 3.09 12.51 -17.02
CA ALA A 19 4.14 13.51 -16.88
C ALA A 19 4.63 13.58 -15.42
N ALA A 20 5.95 13.68 -15.26
CA ALA A 20 6.61 13.82 -13.97
C ALA A 20 6.23 15.13 -13.27
N SER A 21 6.40 15.15 -11.94
CA SER A 21 6.07 16.31 -11.10
C SER A 21 7.01 17.50 -11.29
N ALA A 22 8.23 17.25 -11.78
CA ALA A 22 9.23 18.28 -12.09
C ALA A 22 10.01 17.93 -13.37
N ALA A 23 10.55 18.95 -14.05
CA ALA A 23 11.20 18.81 -15.36
C ALA A 23 12.49 17.95 -15.34
N ASN A 24 13.17 17.87 -14.19
CA ASN A 24 14.38 17.07 -14.00
C ASN A 24 14.09 15.64 -13.48
N LEU A 25 12.82 15.27 -13.35
CA LEU A 25 12.38 13.96 -12.89
C LEU A 25 11.73 13.16 -14.02
N GLN A 26 11.71 11.85 -13.84
CA GLN A 26 10.98 10.89 -14.65
C GLN A 26 10.13 9.99 -13.76
N VAL A 27 8.92 9.67 -14.21
CA VAL A 27 8.07 8.66 -13.57
C VAL A 27 8.62 7.29 -13.92
N ILE A 28 8.93 6.51 -12.90
CA ILE A 28 9.50 5.17 -13.04
C ILE A 28 8.47 4.08 -12.73
N CYS A 29 7.59 4.33 -11.75
CA CYS A 29 6.65 3.32 -11.27
C CYS A 29 5.31 3.97 -10.89
N LEU A 30 4.21 3.28 -11.21
CA LEU A 30 2.89 3.52 -10.64
C LEU A 30 2.55 2.33 -9.74
N LEU A 31 2.30 2.58 -8.46
CA LEU A 31 2.14 1.50 -7.47
C LEU A 31 0.86 1.64 -6.65
N ASN A 32 0.40 0.47 -6.19
CA ASN A 32 -0.41 0.23 -5.00
C ASN A 32 -1.52 1.27 -4.75
N PRO A 33 -2.59 1.29 -5.59
CA PRO A 33 -3.61 2.32 -5.54
C PRO A 33 -4.53 2.14 -4.33
N GLY A 34 -4.70 3.20 -3.54
CA GLY A 34 -5.88 3.33 -2.66
C GLY A 34 -7.12 3.55 -3.52
N VAL A 35 -8.29 3.01 -3.12
CA VAL A 35 -9.50 3.01 -3.95
C VAL A 35 -10.69 3.48 -3.14
N PHE A 36 -11.53 4.33 -3.72
CA PHE A 36 -12.76 4.80 -3.09
C PHE A 36 -13.74 5.33 -4.13
N ARG A 37 -14.99 5.59 -3.70
CA ARG A 37 -15.98 6.32 -4.50
C ARG A 37 -16.15 7.73 -3.96
N TYR A 38 -16.24 8.71 -4.85
CA TYR A 38 -16.58 10.08 -4.52
C TYR A 38 -17.38 10.68 -5.68
N GLN A 39 -18.44 11.44 -5.39
CA GLN A 39 -19.29 12.08 -6.43
C GLN A 39 -19.70 11.14 -7.59
N HIS A 40 -20.07 9.89 -7.27
CA HIS A 40 -20.45 8.83 -8.22
C HIS A 40 -19.36 8.31 -9.16
N LYS A 41 -18.11 8.73 -9.00
CA LYS A 41 -16.96 8.20 -9.75
C LYS A 41 -16.13 7.24 -8.91
N THR A 42 -15.36 6.40 -9.59
CA THR A 42 -14.29 5.62 -8.97
C THR A 42 -13.02 6.44 -8.95
N TYR A 43 -12.34 6.48 -7.82
CA TYR A 43 -11.07 7.15 -7.67
C TYR A 43 -9.97 6.19 -7.27
N LEU A 44 -8.77 6.42 -7.83
CA LEU A 44 -7.53 5.78 -7.41
C LEU A 44 -6.59 6.84 -6.86
N LEU A 45 -6.07 6.61 -5.66
CA LEU A 45 -4.98 7.38 -5.08
C LEU A 45 -3.69 6.57 -5.24
N ILE A 46 -2.95 6.87 -6.30
CA ILE A 46 -1.84 6.06 -6.80
C ILE A 46 -0.53 6.58 -6.24
N ARG A 47 0.33 5.68 -5.77
CA ARG A 47 1.73 6.03 -5.47
C ARG A 47 2.47 6.19 -6.79
N VAL A 48 3.02 7.38 -7.01
CA VAL A 48 3.88 7.69 -8.15
C VAL A 48 5.29 7.81 -7.61
N ALA A 49 6.20 6.95 -8.08
CA ALA A 49 7.62 7.06 -7.78
C ALA A 49 8.35 7.75 -8.93
N GLU A 50 9.21 8.70 -8.57
CA GLU A 50 10.01 9.47 -9.52
C GLU A 50 11.49 9.40 -9.17
N SER A 51 12.34 9.45 -10.19
CA SER A 51 13.79 9.53 -10.06
C SER A 51 14.35 10.57 -11.02
N VAL A 52 15.60 10.96 -10.82
CA VAL A 52 16.35 11.73 -11.82
C VAL A 52 16.84 10.77 -12.90
N ALA A 53 16.83 11.23 -14.17
CA ALA A 53 17.36 10.44 -15.28
C ALA A 53 18.83 10.03 -15.02
N PRO A 54 19.21 8.77 -15.30
CA PRO A 54 20.57 8.30 -15.08
C PRO A 54 21.61 9.17 -15.79
N GLN A 55 22.73 9.44 -15.10
CA GLN A 55 23.91 10.07 -15.69
C GLN A 55 25.14 9.24 -15.36
N GLU A 56 26.05 9.10 -16.33
CA GLU A 56 27.26 8.29 -16.20
C GLU A 56 28.10 8.74 -15.00
N GLY A 57 28.51 7.77 -14.16
CA GLY A 57 29.33 8.02 -12.97
C GLY A 57 28.60 8.65 -11.78
N LYS A 58 27.30 8.94 -11.89
CA LYS A 58 26.55 9.69 -10.87
C LYS A 58 25.37 8.92 -10.30
N LEU A 59 25.04 9.22 -9.05
CA LEU A 59 23.82 8.80 -8.36
C LEU A 59 23.07 10.04 -7.85
N PHE A 60 21.75 10.02 -7.99
CA PHE A 60 20.88 11.11 -7.56
C PHE A 60 19.91 10.64 -6.49
N ILE A 61 19.78 11.43 -5.43
CA ILE A 61 18.91 11.15 -4.30
C ILE A 61 17.92 12.30 -4.15
N PRO A 62 16.68 12.15 -4.67
CA PRO A 62 15.64 13.15 -4.47
C PRO A 62 15.10 13.08 -3.03
N MET A 63 15.00 14.22 -2.35
CA MET A 63 14.45 14.30 -0.99
C MET A 63 13.80 15.65 -0.72
N ARG A 64 12.87 15.69 0.24
CA ARG A 64 12.22 16.92 0.69
C ARG A 64 12.94 17.55 1.87
N MET A 65 13.18 18.84 1.74
CA MET A 65 13.80 19.65 2.78
C MET A 65 12.77 20.07 3.83
N ALA A 66 13.24 20.66 4.94
CA ALA A 66 12.36 21.09 6.03
C ALA A 66 11.38 22.21 5.64
N ASN A 67 11.65 22.91 4.53
CA ASN A 67 10.78 23.91 3.92
C ASN A 67 9.90 23.33 2.79
N ASP A 68 9.80 21.99 2.71
CA ASP A 68 9.06 21.22 1.73
C ASP A 68 9.51 21.38 0.27
N LEU A 69 10.65 22.02 0.01
CA LEU A 69 11.24 22.02 -1.32
C LEU A 69 11.86 20.66 -1.64
N LEU A 70 11.68 20.22 -2.88
CA LEU A 70 12.38 19.06 -3.42
C LEU A 70 13.81 19.46 -3.76
N GLU A 71 14.78 18.78 -3.17
CA GLU A 71 16.20 18.87 -3.54
C GLU A 71 16.70 17.51 -4.03
N VAL A 72 17.76 17.55 -4.85
CA VAL A 72 18.43 16.36 -5.36
C VAL A 72 19.88 16.42 -4.90
N MET A 73 20.27 15.47 -4.04
CA MET A 73 21.68 15.26 -3.72
C MET A 73 22.34 14.47 -4.86
N GLU A 74 23.46 14.98 -5.36
CA GLU A 74 24.28 14.31 -6.37
C GLU A 74 25.50 13.67 -5.69
N LEU A 75 25.72 12.38 -5.93
CA LEU A 75 26.87 11.62 -5.46
C LEU A 75 27.63 11.02 -6.64
N GLN A 76 28.94 10.81 -6.48
CA GLN A 76 29.74 10.02 -7.42
C GLN A 76 29.60 8.53 -7.08
N LEU A 77 29.51 7.68 -8.10
CA LEU A 77 29.37 6.23 -7.92
C LEU A 77 30.63 5.56 -7.34
N ASP A 78 31.78 6.20 -7.47
CA ASP A 78 33.07 5.76 -6.91
C ASP A 78 33.40 6.40 -5.56
N ASP A 79 32.46 7.13 -4.94
CA ASP A 79 32.63 7.68 -3.60
C ASP A 79 32.83 6.53 -2.58
N PRO A 80 33.92 6.52 -1.79
CA PRO A 80 34.24 5.43 -0.88
C PRO A 80 33.23 5.25 0.26
N ASP A 81 32.42 6.28 0.56
CA ASP A 81 31.39 6.22 1.61
C ASP A 81 30.03 5.73 1.06
N LEU A 82 29.92 5.44 -0.24
CA LEU A 82 28.70 4.97 -0.89
C LEU A 82 28.62 3.44 -0.94
N ILE A 83 27.53 2.88 -0.42
CA ILE A 83 27.16 1.47 -0.56
C ILE A 83 25.84 1.41 -1.33
N ASN A 84 25.88 0.91 -2.57
CA ASN A 84 24.74 0.90 -3.50
C ASN A 84 24.38 -0.50 -4.01
N THR A 85 24.50 -1.52 -3.16
CA THR A 85 24.22 -2.91 -3.52
C THR A 85 22.74 -3.23 -3.72
N ASP A 86 21.82 -2.39 -3.22
CA ASP A 86 20.38 -2.45 -3.50
C ASP A 86 20.01 -1.21 -4.34
N ALA A 87 19.21 -1.43 -5.41
CA ALA A 87 18.85 -0.37 -6.35
C ALA A 87 17.87 0.67 -5.79
N ARG A 88 17.16 0.35 -4.70
CA ARG A 88 16.13 1.19 -4.08
C ARG A 88 16.65 1.88 -2.82
N ILE A 89 17.45 1.17 -2.03
CA ILE A 89 18.01 1.67 -0.77
C ILE A 89 19.53 1.69 -0.88
N ILE A 90 20.11 2.87 -0.73
CA ILE A 90 21.55 3.05 -0.67
C ILE A 90 21.95 3.49 0.73
N ASN A 91 23.19 3.21 1.13
CA ASN A 91 23.78 3.80 2.32
C ASN A 91 24.88 4.78 1.92
N TYR A 92 24.85 5.99 2.47
CA TYR A 92 25.89 6.98 2.29
C TYR A 92 26.25 7.61 3.63
N LYS A 93 27.52 7.53 4.04
CA LYS A 93 28.03 8.07 5.32
C LYS A 93 27.24 7.58 6.54
N GLY A 94 26.79 6.33 6.52
CA GLY A 94 26.05 5.70 7.63
C GLY A 94 24.55 6.03 7.66
N LEU A 95 24.02 6.73 6.66
CA LEU A 95 22.59 7.02 6.52
C LEU A 95 22.00 6.28 5.31
N ASP A 96 20.80 5.73 5.48
CA ASP A 96 20.07 5.07 4.41
C ASP A 96 19.23 6.10 3.63
N TYR A 97 19.29 6.04 2.29
CA TYR A 97 18.53 6.90 1.39
C TYR A 97 17.78 6.10 0.34
N LEU A 98 16.73 6.70 -0.22
CA LEU A 98 16.02 6.17 -1.37
C LEU A 98 16.50 6.83 -2.67
N THR A 99 16.65 6.02 -3.72
CA THR A 99 16.99 6.50 -5.08
C THR A 99 15.80 7.12 -5.82
N THR A 100 14.62 7.06 -5.20
CA THR A 100 13.34 7.50 -5.74
C THR A 100 12.59 8.30 -4.69
N ILE A 101 11.80 9.28 -5.10
CA ILE A 101 10.83 9.94 -4.21
C ILE A 101 9.42 9.57 -4.63
N SER A 102 8.59 9.21 -3.65
CA SER A 102 7.18 8.89 -3.88
C SER A 102 6.24 9.99 -3.39
N TYR A 103 5.17 10.19 -4.15
CA TYR A 103 4.03 11.03 -3.79
C TYR A 103 2.73 10.34 -4.21
N LEU A 104 1.57 10.85 -3.78
CA LEU A 104 0.28 10.28 -4.15
C LEU A 104 -0.42 11.17 -5.18
N ARG A 105 -0.91 10.57 -6.27
CA ARG A 105 -1.64 11.27 -7.33
C ARG A 105 -3.04 10.69 -7.48
N LEU A 106 -4.01 11.59 -7.56
CA LEU A 106 -5.40 11.21 -7.69
C LEU A 106 -5.77 10.98 -9.16
N PHE A 107 -6.55 9.93 -9.42
CA PHE A 107 -7.13 9.63 -10.73
C PHE A 107 -8.61 9.35 -10.56
N SER A 108 -9.43 9.73 -11.54
CA SER A 108 -10.87 9.46 -11.54
C SER A 108 -11.28 8.66 -12.77
N SER A 109 -12.37 7.91 -12.64
CA SER A 109 -12.99 7.16 -13.72
C SER A 109 -14.50 7.10 -13.55
N ASP A 110 -15.23 7.31 -14.64
CA ASP A 110 -16.68 7.17 -14.70
C ASP A 110 -17.13 5.71 -14.92
N ASP A 111 -16.27 4.86 -15.47
CA ASP A 111 -16.58 3.45 -15.82
C ASP A 111 -15.76 2.42 -15.03
N GLY A 112 -14.78 2.85 -14.24
CA GLY A 112 -13.87 1.99 -13.48
C GLY A 112 -12.78 1.33 -14.33
N ILE A 113 -12.61 1.73 -15.58
CA ILE A 113 -11.62 1.19 -16.52
C ILE A 113 -10.71 2.28 -17.05
N ASN A 114 -11.31 3.37 -17.55
CA ASN A 114 -10.59 4.50 -18.12
C ASN A 114 -10.34 5.56 -17.05
N PHE A 115 -9.10 5.64 -16.56
CA PHE A 115 -8.70 6.58 -15.52
C PHE A 115 -7.98 7.80 -16.10
N ILE A 116 -8.35 8.98 -15.60
CA ILE A 116 -7.70 10.26 -15.95
C ILE A 116 -7.06 10.88 -14.71
N PRO A 117 -5.87 11.49 -14.83
CA PRO A 117 -5.21 12.15 -13.70
C PRO A 117 -5.98 13.42 -13.30
N GLU A 118 -6.22 13.56 -12.00
CA GLU A 118 -6.78 14.77 -11.40
C GLU A 118 -5.65 15.77 -11.08
N PRO A 119 -5.97 17.07 -10.92
CA PRO A 119 -4.98 18.08 -10.54
C PRO A 119 -4.34 17.85 -9.15
N LEU A 120 -5.04 17.15 -8.26
CA LEU A 120 -4.59 16.93 -6.89
C LEU A 120 -3.37 15.98 -6.83
N GLN A 121 -2.30 16.48 -6.21
CA GLN A 121 -1.13 15.70 -5.82
C GLN A 121 -0.88 15.90 -4.33
N LEU A 122 -0.71 14.80 -3.60
CA LEU A 122 -0.33 14.83 -2.19
C LEU A 122 1.15 14.48 -2.11
N HIS A 123 1.92 15.45 -1.62
CA HIS A 123 3.35 15.30 -1.39
C HIS A 123 3.65 15.15 0.09
N GLY A 124 4.82 14.57 0.40
CA GLY A 124 5.34 14.54 1.76
C GLY A 124 5.59 15.95 2.29
N THR A 125 5.36 16.18 3.58
CA THR A 125 5.60 17.45 4.27
C THR A 125 6.39 17.22 5.56
N GLY A 126 7.38 18.08 5.80
CA GLY A 126 8.25 18.02 6.97
C GLY A 126 9.23 16.84 7.01
N ILE A 127 9.98 16.77 8.11
CA ILE A 127 11.12 15.84 8.27
C ILE A 127 10.71 14.37 8.31
N LEU A 128 9.49 14.07 8.78
CA LEU A 128 8.99 12.71 8.95
C LEU A 128 8.54 12.05 7.63
N GLU A 129 8.38 12.84 6.56
CA GLU A 129 7.96 12.41 5.22
C GLU A 129 9.03 12.76 4.16
N ARG A 130 10.26 13.07 4.61
CA ARG A 130 11.36 13.60 3.78
C ARG A 130 11.71 12.72 2.57
N TYR A 131 11.62 11.40 2.69
CA TYR A 131 11.90 10.47 1.59
C TYR A 131 10.66 10.10 0.78
N GLY A 132 9.51 10.70 1.09
CA GLY A 132 8.26 10.54 0.36
C GLY A 132 7.15 9.90 1.20
N ILE A 133 5.98 9.86 0.58
CA ILE A 133 4.79 9.18 1.10
C ILE A 133 4.38 8.06 0.15
N GLU A 134 4.02 6.90 0.70
CA GLU A 134 3.86 5.67 -0.07
C GLU A 134 2.58 4.92 0.31
N ASP A 135 2.06 4.13 -0.63
CA ASP A 135 1.12 3.04 -0.41
C ASP A 135 -0.11 3.42 0.45
N CYS A 136 -0.80 4.48 0.06
CA CYS A 136 -1.96 5.00 0.79
C CYS A 136 -3.17 4.05 0.70
N ARG A 137 -3.77 3.73 1.84
CA ARG A 137 -5.12 3.16 1.93
C ARG A 137 -6.11 4.29 2.19
N VAL A 138 -7.29 4.17 1.60
CA VAL A 138 -8.39 5.11 1.80
C VAL A 138 -9.55 4.34 2.43
N SER A 139 -9.93 4.73 3.64
CA SER A 139 -11.10 4.18 4.34
C SER A 139 -12.12 5.28 4.54
N GLN A 140 -13.40 5.00 4.28
CA GLN A 140 -14.48 5.94 4.53
C GLN A 140 -15.29 5.51 5.75
N ILE A 141 -15.38 6.40 6.75
CA ILE A 141 -16.27 6.21 7.91
C ILE A 141 -17.19 7.42 7.95
N GLU A 142 -18.49 7.18 7.75
CA GLU A 142 -19.50 8.23 7.56
C GLU A 142 -19.13 9.15 6.37
N ASP A 143 -18.97 10.45 6.59
CA ASP A 143 -18.63 11.44 5.57
C ASP A 143 -17.13 11.78 5.50
N LEU A 144 -16.29 11.11 6.30
CA LEU A 144 -14.88 11.39 6.42
C LEU A 144 -14.03 10.27 5.81
N TYR A 145 -13.12 10.65 4.92
CA TYR A 145 -12.08 9.78 4.38
C TYR A 145 -10.84 9.85 5.26
N TYR A 146 -10.33 8.68 5.64
CA TYR A 146 -9.08 8.49 6.39
C TYR A 146 -8.04 7.93 5.42
N LEU A 147 -6.96 8.68 5.24
CA LEU A 147 -5.85 8.34 4.35
C LEU A 147 -4.67 7.92 5.23
N THR A 148 -4.48 6.61 5.37
CA THR A 148 -3.31 6.04 6.03
C THR A 148 -2.24 5.70 5.02
N TYR A 149 -1.05 6.27 5.19
CA TYR A 149 0.04 6.11 4.25
C TYR A 149 1.36 5.89 4.97
N THR A 150 2.29 5.28 4.27
CA THR A 150 3.65 5.10 4.76
C THR A 150 4.40 6.43 4.65
N ALA A 151 4.90 6.93 5.77
CA ALA A 151 5.74 8.12 5.86
C ALA A 151 7.20 7.69 6.01
N VAL A 152 8.05 8.07 5.06
CA VAL A 152 9.44 7.62 5.02
C VAL A 152 10.40 8.77 5.34
N SER A 153 11.34 8.52 6.25
CA SER A 153 12.40 9.46 6.62
C SER A 153 13.67 8.74 7.06
N GLU A 154 14.69 9.52 7.42
CA GLU A 154 15.93 9.05 8.06
C GLU A 154 15.66 8.27 9.37
N ASN A 155 14.52 8.51 10.03
CA ASN A 155 14.13 7.81 11.27
C ASN A 155 13.37 6.51 11.01
N GLY A 156 13.30 6.08 9.75
CA GLY A 156 12.65 4.85 9.34
C GLY A 156 11.27 5.08 8.71
N VAL A 157 10.47 4.02 8.76
CA VAL A 157 9.22 3.90 8.01
C VAL A 157 8.06 3.88 9.00
N ALA A 158 7.29 4.96 9.06
CA ALA A 158 6.17 5.14 9.98
C ALA A 158 4.85 5.24 9.20
N VAL A 159 3.74 5.47 9.89
CA VAL A 159 2.41 5.61 9.27
C VAL A 159 1.83 6.98 9.60
N GLY A 160 1.63 7.79 8.57
CA GLY A 160 0.93 9.08 8.66
C GLY A 160 -0.58 8.93 8.47
N LEU A 161 -1.34 9.91 8.97
CA LEU A 161 -2.77 10.04 8.74
C LEU A 161 -3.11 11.44 8.23
N ARG A 162 -3.86 11.48 7.13
CA ARG A 162 -4.59 12.67 6.68
C ARG A 162 -6.08 12.36 6.62
N THR A 163 -6.92 13.35 6.86
CA THR A 163 -8.37 13.20 6.67
C THR A 163 -8.93 14.26 5.75
N THR A 164 -10.02 13.94 5.05
CA THR A 164 -10.74 14.89 4.21
C THR A 164 -12.21 14.50 4.08
N LYS A 165 -13.09 15.48 3.85
CA LYS A 165 -14.51 15.25 3.49
C LYS A 165 -14.78 15.52 2.00
N ASN A 166 -13.89 16.27 1.35
CA ASN A 166 -14.17 16.89 0.06
C ASN A 166 -13.02 16.78 -0.96
N TRP A 167 -11.91 16.14 -0.60
CA TRP A 167 -10.74 15.98 -1.48
C TRP A 167 -10.12 17.32 -1.95
N GLN A 168 -10.39 18.41 -1.23
CA GLN A 168 -9.83 19.74 -1.46
C GLN A 168 -9.06 20.24 -0.23
N GLN A 169 -9.62 20.00 0.96
CA GLN A 169 -9.03 20.37 2.24
C GLN A 169 -8.66 19.11 3.00
N PHE A 170 -7.42 19.07 3.48
CA PHE A 170 -6.87 17.94 4.22
C PHE A 170 -6.45 18.41 5.61
N GLU A 171 -6.85 17.67 6.62
CA GLU A 171 -6.29 17.79 7.96
C GLU A 171 -5.15 16.79 8.11
N HIS A 172 -3.98 17.27 8.56
CA HIS A 172 -2.81 16.44 8.76
C HIS A 172 -2.68 16.11 10.25
N LEU A 173 -2.84 14.84 10.59
CA LEU A 173 -2.91 14.36 11.98
C LEU A 173 -1.58 13.74 12.47
N GLY A 174 -0.53 13.84 11.66
CA GLY A 174 0.81 13.33 11.99
C GLY A 174 0.91 11.81 11.92
N LEU A 175 1.91 11.27 12.63
CA LEU A 175 2.16 9.82 12.67
C LEU A 175 1.23 9.14 13.67
N ILE A 176 0.47 8.14 13.21
CA ILE A 176 -0.45 7.35 14.03
C ILE A 176 0.13 5.99 14.45
N PHE A 177 1.18 5.51 13.78
CA PHE A 177 1.99 4.37 14.22
C PHE A 177 3.49 4.69 14.08
N PRO A 178 4.31 4.35 15.10
CA PRO A 178 5.74 4.64 15.11
C PRO A 178 6.53 3.73 14.15
N PRO A 179 7.72 4.12 13.70
CA PRO A 179 8.57 3.27 12.88
C PRO A 179 9.14 2.09 13.69
N HIS A 180 9.33 0.90 13.11
CA HIS A 180 8.99 0.52 11.74
C HIS A 180 7.58 -0.05 11.64
N ASN A 181 6.70 0.62 10.91
CA ASN A 181 5.33 0.18 10.65
C ASN A 181 4.84 0.62 9.27
N LYS A 182 3.95 -0.18 8.68
CA LYS A 182 3.29 0.10 7.39
C LYS A 182 2.05 -0.79 7.26
N ASP A 183 1.43 -0.77 6.08
CA ASP A 183 0.26 -1.61 5.75
C ASP A 183 -0.91 -1.38 6.70
N VAL A 184 -1.21 -0.11 6.99
CA VAL A 184 -2.30 0.24 7.90
C VAL A 184 -3.60 0.35 7.15
N ALA A 185 -4.53 -0.55 7.46
CA ALA A 185 -5.88 -0.58 6.91
C ALA A 185 -6.90 -0.39 8.04
N LEU A 186 -7.72 0.66 7.95
CA LEU A 186 -8.78 0.92 8.91
C LEU A 186 -10.01 0.08 8.58
N PHE A 187 -10.70 -0.36 9.61
CA PHE A 187 -12.07 -0.87 9.47
C PHE A 187 -13.00 0.30 9.19
N GLU A 188 -13.88 0.16 8.20
CA GLU A 188 -14.82 1.23 7.78
C GLU A 188 -16.06 1.34 8.67
N GLU A 189 -16.11 0.59 9.77
CA GLU A 189 -17.10 0.77 10.83
C GLU A 189 -16.47 0.68 12.21
N LYS A 190 -17.08 1.36 13.18
CA LYS A 190 -16.76 1.16 14.60
C LYS A 190 -17.31 -0.18 15.07
N ILE A 191 -16.47 -0.96 15.76
CA ILE A 191 -16.86 -2.23 16.37
C ILE A 191 -16.96 -2.01 17.88
N ASN A 192 -18.17 -2.16 18.43
CA ASN A 192 -18.46 -1.88 19.84
C ASN A 192 -18.04 -0.46 20.27
N GLY A 193 -18.26 0.53 19.40
CA GLY A 193 -17.95 1.94 19.66
C GLY A 193 -16.47 2.34 19.49
N ARG A 194 -15.61 1.44 19.01
CA ARG A 194 -14.16 1.69 18.81
C ARG A 194 -13.78 1.61 17.35
N PHE A 195 -12.80 2.40 16.95
CA PHE A 195 -12.09 2.21 15.70
C PHE A 195 -11.14 1.03 15.81
N TYR A 196 -10.92 0.33 14.70
CA TYR A 196 -9.91 -0.71 14.58
C TYR A 196 -9.06 -0.47 13.34
N ALA A 197 -7.79 -0.85 13.44
CA ALA A 197 -6.87 -0.82 12.31
C ALA A 197 -6.00 -2.09 12.33
N LEU A 198 -5.83 -2.68 11.15
CA LEU A 198 -4.73 -3.60 10.90
C LEU A 198 -3.47 -2.79 10.70
N HIS A 199 -2.33 -3.28 11.18
CA HIS A 199 -1.02 -2.66 11.00
C HIS A 199 0.08 -3.72 10.99
N ARG A 200 1.28 -3.37 10.53
CA ARG A 200 2.38 -4.33 10.36
C ARG A 200 3.69 -3.76 10.94
N PRO A 201 3.90 -3.90 12.26
CA PRO A 201 5.21 -3.70 12.86
C PRO A 201 6.26 -4.59 12.18
N THR A 202 7.44 -4.06 11.94
CA THR A 202 8.57 -4.81 11.38
C THR A 202 9.71 -4.85 12.38
N SER A 203 10.19 -6.05 12.71
CA SER A 203 11.38 -6.27 13.54
C SER A 203 12.45 -6.99 12.74
N LYS A 204 13.71 -6.53 12.84
CA LYS A 204 14.86 -7.14 12.14
C LYS A 204 15.36 -8.41 12.82
N GLU A 205 15.08 -8.60 14.11
CA GLU A 205 15.63 -9.71 14.92
C GLU A 205 14.53 -10.65 15.41
N ILE A 206 13.89 -10.32 16.53
CA ILE A 206 12.84 -11.13 17.15
C ILE A 206 11.48 -10.65 16.67
N GLY A 207 10.69 -11.57 16.15
CA GLY A 207 9.38 -11.30 15.60
C GLY A 207 9.35 -11.61 14.10
N GLY A 208 8.56 -10.86 13.36
CA GLY A 208 8.46 -11.01 11.92
C GLY A 208 7.56 -9.95 11.34
N ASN A 209 7.28 -10.09 10.06
CA ASN A 209 6.41 -9.20 9.30
C ASN A 209 4.97 -9.72 9.37
N TYR A 210 4.31 -9.44 10.49
CA TYR A 210 3.01 -10.00 10.84
C TYR A 210 1.93 -8.93 10.83
N ILE A 211 0.68 -9.31 10.55
CA ILE A 211 -0.45 -8.39 10.71
C ILE A 211 -0.85 -8.39 12.19
N TRP A 212 -0.91 -7.18 12.73
CA TRP A 212 -1.37 -6.86 14.06
C TRP A 212 -2.67 -6.05 13.97
N LEU A 213 -3.42 -6.07 15.05
CA LEU A 213 -4.64 -5.29 15.26
C LEU A 213 -4.38 -4.27 16.36
N ALA A 214 -4.90 -3.06 16.18
CA ALA A 214 -4.99 -2.04 17.23
C ALA A 214 -6.41 -1.50 17.30
N GLU A 215 -6.79 -0.97 18.47
CA GLU A 215 -8.06 -0.25 18.66
C GLU A 215 -7.80 1.22 19.03
N SER A 216 -8.79 2.07 18.77
CA SER A 216 -8.76 3.49 19.11
C SER A 216 -10.14 4.02 19.48
N LEU A 217 -10.19 5.03 20.34
CA LEU A 217 -11.42 5.76 20.69
C LEU A 217 -11.70 6.91 19.71
N ASP A 218 -10.67 7.48 19.09
CA ASP A 218 -10.72 8.69 18.27
C ASP A 218 -10.22 8.51 16.84
N GLY A 219 -9.66 7.34 16.51
CA GLY A 219 -9.08 7.05 15.19
C GLY A 219 -7.68 7.64 14.98
N ILE A 220 -7.08 8.23 16.02
CA ILE A 220 -5.79 8.91 15.98
C ILE A 220 -4.80 8.23 16.94
N HIS A 221 -5.22 7.97 18.18
CA HIS A 221 -4.38 7.35 19.21
C HIS A 221 -4.72 5.87 19.34
N TRP A 222 -3.76 5.01 18.99
CA TRP A 222 -3.95 3.57 18.87
C TRP A 222 -3.29 2.82 20.03
N GLY A 223 -3.94 1.75 20.49
CA GLY A 223 -3.45 0.90 21.57
C GLY A 223 -4.01 -0.52 21.51
N ASN A 224 -3.85 -1.27 22.60
CA ASN A 224 -4.29 -2.67 22.72
C ASN A 224 -3.79 -3.58 21.57
N HIS A 225 -2.52 -3.40 21.19
CA HIS A 225 -1.93 -4.07 20.03
C HIS A 225 -1.87 -5.59 20.19
N GLN A 226 -2.38 -6.33 19.21
CA GLN A 226 -2.43 -7.79 19.21
C GLN A 226 -1.94 -8.36 17.87
N CYS A 227 -0.99 -9.28 17.88
CA CYS A 227 -0.57 -10.01 16.68
C CYS A 227 -1.66 -11.02 16.29
N ILE A 228 -2.28 -10.87 15.12
CA ILE A 228 -3.40 -11.72 14.70
C ILE A 228 -3.06 -12.64 13.53
N LEU A 229 -2.12 -12.27 12.65
CA LEU A 229 -1.75 -13.09 11.49
C LEU A 229 -0.23 -13.15 11.31
N LYS A 230 0.33 -14.35 11.40
CA LYS A 230 1.77 -14.59 11.17
C LYS A 230 2.01 -15.15 9.76
N SER A 231 3.24 -14.98 9.26
CA SER A 231 3.71 -15.73 8.10
C SER A 231 3.77 -17.22 8.41
N ARG A 232 3.64 -18.07 7.39
CA ARG A 232 3.61 -19.53 7.54
C ARG A 232 4.81 -20.15 6.81
N PRO A 233 5.75 -20.80 7.52
CA PRO A 233 6.85 -21.52 6.87
C PRO A 233 6.33 -22.48 5.81
N HIS A 234 6.98 -22.52 4.65
CA HIS A 234 6.64 -23.37 3.49
C HIS A 234 5.36 -22.99 2.71
N TYR A 235 4.63 -21.94 3.11
CA TYR A 235 3.52 -21.39 2.33
C TYR A 235 3.99 -20.22 1.45
N TRP A 236 3.09 -19.76 0.57
CA TRP A 236 3.30 -18.61 -0.31
C TRP A 236 3.50 -17.29 0.44
N ASP A 237 3.06 -17.21 1.70
CA ASP A 237 3.20 -16.06 2.58
C ASP A 237 4.26 -16.26 3.68
N SER A 238 5.30 -17.03 3.37
CA SER A 238 6.32 -17.49 4.33
C SER A 238 7.25 -16.41 4.88
N ALA A 239 7.53 -15.34 4.12
CA ALA A 239 8.45 -14.30 4.54
C ALA A 239 7.76 -13.10 5.20
N ARG A 240 6.54 -12.76 4.76
CA ARG A 240 5.78 -11.61 5.27
C ARG A 240 4.31 -11.67 4.90
N VAL A 241 3.50 -11.02 5.74
CA VAL A 241 2.10 -10.67 5.47
C VAL A 241 1.87 -9.21 5.81
N GLY A 242 0.92 -8.58 5.12
CA GLY A 242 0.46 -7.23 5.40
C GLY A 242 -0.97 -7.02 4.92
N ALA A 243 -1.72 -6.15 5.59
CA ALA A 243 -3.08 -5.82 5.18
C ALA A 243 -3.07 -5.18 3.78
N GLY A 244 -4.08 -5.50 2.99
CA GLY A 244 -4.25 -4.89 1.68
C GLY A 244 -5.07 -3.62 1.81
N ALA A 245 -6.37 -3.77 1.56
CA ALA A 245 -7.38 -2.73 1.67
C ALA A 245 -8.08 -2.76 3.05
N ALA A 246 -9.14 -1.98 3.21
CA ALA A 246 -9.99 -2.05 4.40
C ALA A 246 -10.70 -3.42 4.53
N PRO A 247 -10.85 -3.99 5.73
CA PRO A 247 -11.62 -5.22 5.89
C PRO A 247 -13.09 -5.07 5.46
N ILE A 248 -13.59 -6.03 4.68
CA ILE A 248 -14.95 -6.06 4.14
C ILE A 248 -15.90 -6.71 5.14
N LYS A 249 -16.95 -6.02 5.54
CA LYS A 249 -17.98 -6.62 6.39
C LYS A 249 -18.84 -7.62 5.60
N THR A 250 -18.93 -8.85 6.10
CA THR A 250 -19.80 -9.90 5.57
C THR A 250 -20.72 -10.45 6.66
N ALA A 251 -21.67 -11.32 6.29
CA ALA A 251 -22.50 -12.03 7.27
C ALA A 251 -21.69 -13.00 8.16
N GLN A 252 -20.50 -13.44 7.71
CA GLN A 252 -19.68 -14.44 8.40
C GLN A 252 -18.55 -13.83 9.23
N GLY A 253 -18.20 -12.57 8.99
CA GLY A 253 -16.98 -11.98 9.54
C GLY A 253 -16.54 -10.73 8.77
N TRP A 254 -15.45 -10.14 9.24
CA TRP A 254 -14.67 -9.17 8.48
C TRP A 254 -13.71 -9.93 7.56
N LEU A 255 -13.94 -9.87 6.27
CA LEU A 255 -13.09 -10.46 5.24
C LEU A 255 -12.00 -9.47 4.86
N GLU A 256 -10.75 -9.81 5.18
CA GLU A 256 -9.59 -9.02 4.81
C GLU A 256 -8.84 -9.69 3.65
N ILE A 257 -8.59 -8.91 2.59
CA ILE A 257 -7.73 -9.32 1.49
C ILE A 257 -6.32 -8.83 1.78
N TYR A 258 -5.45 -9.75 2.21
CA TYR A 258 -4.09 -9.43 2.60
C TYR A 258 -3.11 -9.84 1.51
N HIS A 259 -1.96 -9.16 1.46
CA HIS A 259 -0.84 -9.61 0.64
C HIS A 259 0.11 -10.47 1.47
N GLY A 260 0.73 -11.43 0.80
CA GLY A 260 1.77 -12.28 1.37
C GLY A 260 2.90 -12.47 0.37
N ALA A 261 4.12 -12.62 0.88
CA ALA A 261 5.27 -12.92 0.03
C ALA A 261 6.17 -14.00 0.62
N ASN A 262 6.81 -14.74 -0.28
CA ASN A 262 7.81 -15.74 0.05
C ASN A 262 9.23 -15.14 0.06
N HIS A 263 10.23 -15.97 0.35
CA HIS A 263 11.64 -15.54 0.40
C HIS A 263 12.25 -15.22 -0.96
N GLN A 264 11.60 -15.62 -2.06
CA GLN A 264 11.95 -15.23 -3.43
C GLN A 264 11.26 -13.92 -3.84
N HIS A 265 10.63 -13.22 -2.91
CA HIS A 265 9.90 -11.97 -3.13
C HIS A 265 8.76 -12.06 -4.14
N ARG A 266 8.15 -13.24 -4.29
CA ARG A 266 6.90 -13.39 -5.03
C ARG A 266 5.74 -12.92 -4.14
N TYR A 267 5.00 -11.91 -4.57
CA TYR A 267 3.83 -11.38 -3.84
C TYR A 267 2.52 -11.88 -4.43
N CYS A 268 1.62 -12.34 -3.58
CA CYS A 268 0.29 -12.81 -3.93
C CYS A 268 -0.76 -12.21 -2.99
N LEU A 269 -2.05 -12.36 -3.33
CA LEU A 269 -3.16 -12.00 -2.46
C LEU A 269 -3.82 -13.26 -1.88
N GLY A 270 -4.19 -13.19 -0.61
CA GLY A 270 -4.97 -14.21 0.09
C GLY A 270 -6.09 -13.55 0.89
N ALA A 271 -6.88 -14.38 1.58
CA ALA A 271 -7.96 -13.88 2.43
C ALA A 271 -7.91 -14.44 3.84
N VAL A 272 -8.32 -13.61 4.80
CA VAL A 272 -8.54 -13.99 6.20
C VAL A 272 -9.89 -13.47 6.65
N LEU A 273 -10.60 -14.26 7.44
CA LEU A 273 -11.88 -13.90 8.02
C LEU A 273 -11.71 -13.68 9.53
N LEU A 274 -12.13 -12.51 10.01
CA LEU A 274 -12.08 -12.13 11.42
C LEU A 274 -13.49 -12.05 12.01
N ASP A 275 -13.64 -12.30 13.30
CA ASP A 275 -14.95 -12.26 13.96
C ASP A 275 -15.56 -10.84 13.96
N LEU A 276 -16.88 -10.76 13.71
CA LEU A 276 -17.61 -9.49 13.60
C LEU A 276 -17.58 -8.65 14.89
N LYS A 277 -17.58 -9.30 16.05
CA LYS A 277 -17.65 -8.65 17.36
C LYS A 277 -16.28 -8.49 18.00
N ASN A 278 -15.37 -9.42 17.71
CA ASN A 278 -14.00 -9.40 18.19
C ASN A 278 -13.01 -9.63 17.04
N PRO A 279 -12.60 -8.59 16.30
CA PRO A 279 -11.70 -8.73 15.16
C PRO A 279 -10.30 -9.27 15.52
N ALA A 280 -9.95 -9.40 16.81
CA ALA A 280 -8.73 -10.08 17.24
C ALA A 280 -8.80 -11.61 17.02
N LYS A 281 -10.01 -12.17 16.85
CA LYS A 281 -10.22 -13.60 16.60
C LYS A 281 -10.22 -13.87 15.09
N VAL A 282 -9.16 -14.50 14.61
CA VAL A 282 -9.11 -15.09 13.27
C VAL A 282 -10.01 -16.33 13.23
N LEU A 283 -10.99 -16.33 12.34
CA LEU A 283 -11.95 -17.42 12.15
C LEU A 283 -11.52 -18.39 11.07
N ALA A 284 -10.96 -17.88 9.97
CA ALA A 284 -10.56 -18.69 8.84
C ALA A 284 -9.50 -17.97 7.99
N ARG A 285 -8.71 -18.72 7.22
CA ARG A 285 -7.67 -18.17 6.33
C ARG A 285 -7.51 -19.07 5.11
N THR A 286 -7.20 -18.49 3.95
CA THR A 286 -6.87 -19.29 2.76
C THR A 286 -5.53 -20.00 2.92
N GLU A 287 -5.43 -21.24 2.44
CA GLU A 287 -4.17 -21.98 2.33
C GLU A 287 -3.40 -21.56 1.08
N ASP A 288 -4.08 -21.52 -0.06
CA ASP A 288 -3.53 -21.02 -1.32
C ASP A 288 -3.83 -19.52 -1.51
N PRO A 289 -3.09 -18.82 -2.40
CA PRO A 289 -3.50 -17.49 -2.84
C PRO A 289 -4.85 -17.53 -3.56
N ILE A 290 -5.62 -16.45 -3.44
CA ILE A 290 -6.80 -16.19 -4.28
C ILE A 290 -6.41 -15.52 -5.60
N MET A 291 -5.23 -14.88 -5.62
CA MET A 291 -4.65 -14.25 -6.80
C MET A 291 -3.13 -14.35 -6.72
N GLU A 292 -2.51 -14.76 -7.81
CA GLU A 292 -1.06 -14.90 -7.91
C GLU A 292 -0.55 -14.26 -9.21
N PRO A 293 0.70 -13.81 -9.31
CA PRO A 293 1.20 -13.18 -10.52
C PRO A 293 1.33 -14.23 -11.63
N LEU A 294 0.57 -14.08 -12.71
CA LEU A 294 0.52 -15.01 -13.86
C LEU A 294 0.65 -14.29 -15.20
N GLU A 295 0.12 -13.07 -15.30
CA GLU A 295 0.17 -12.31 -16.55
C GLU A 295 1.54 -11.68 -16.78
N SER A 296 1.88 -11.40 -18.04
CA SER A 296 3.21 -10.85 -18.38
C SER A 296 3.52 -9.54 -17.66
N TYR A 297 2.50 -8.69 -17.46
CA TYR A 297 2.62 -7.42 -16.73
C TYR A 297 2.70 -7.59 -15.21
N GLU A 298 2.42 -8.78 -14.67
CA GLU A 298 2.57 -9.13 -13.24
C GLU A 298 3.93 -9.80 -13.00
N LEU A 299 4.43 -10.52 -14.00
CA LEU A 299 5.69 -11.27 -13.95
C LEU A 299 6.91 -10.39 -14.23
N SER A 300 6.77 -9.34 -15.04
CA SER A 300 7.87 -8.49 -15.49
C SER A 300 7.52 -7.01 -15.37
N GLY A 301 8.43 -6.25 -14.78
CA GLY A 301 8.39 -4.81 -14.59
C GLY A 301 9.59 -4.37 -13.75
N PHE A 302 9.51 -3.21 -13.09
CA PHE A 302 10.55 -2.75 -12.16
C PHE A 302 10.88 -3.79 -11.07
N PHE A 303 9.86 -4.47 -10.54
CA PHE A 303 10.04 -5.59 -9.62
C PHE A 303 9.02 -6.70 -9.94
N GLY A 304 9.44 -7.70 -10.71
CA GLY A 304 8.57 -8.75 -11.24
C GLY A 304 8.00 -9.70 -10.18
N SER A 305 6.99 -10.47 -10.59
CA SER A 305 6.27 -11.47 -9.77
C SER A 305 5.52 -10.85 -8.57
N VAL A 306 4.82 -9.74 -8.82
CA VAL A 306 4.07 -9.00 -7.80
C VAL A 306 2.64 -8.71 -8.26
N VAL A 307 1.69 -9.06 -7.39
CA VAL A 307 0.34 -8.47 -7.33
C VAL A 307 0.13 -7.91 -5.92
N PHE A 308 -0.30 -6.66 -5.80
CA PHE A 308 -0.40 -5.96 -4.52
C PHE A 308 -1.55 -4.95 -4.51
N THR A 309 -2.41 -4.95 -3.48
CA THR A 309 -3.56 -4.02 -3.42
C THR A 309 -3.60 -3.22 -2.13
N ASN A 310 -4.04 -1.95 -2.27
CA ASN A 310 -4.34 -1.03 -1.16
C ASN A 310 -5.82 -0.61 -1.13
N GLY A 311 -6.64 -1.14 -2.04
CA GLY A 311 -8.02 -0.70 -2.15
C GLY A 311 -8.87 -1.55 -3.08
N HIS A 312 -10.16 -1.54 -2.82
CA HIS A 312 -11.15 -2.24 -3.62
C HIS A 312 -12.49 -1.48 -3.59
N LEU A 313 -13.43 -1.94 -4.40
CA LEU A 313 -14.83 -1.56 -4.33
C LEU A 313 -15.70 -2.80 -4.16
N VAL A 314 -16.72 -2.70 -3.32
CA VAL A 314 -17.73 -3.75 -3.11
C VAL A 314 -19.06 -3.33 -3.74
N ASN A 315 -19.67 -4.24 -4.49
CA ASN A 315 -21.01 -4.08 -5.05
C ASN A 315 -21.79 -5.40 -4.95
N GLY A 316 -22.48 -5.60 -3.82
CA GLY A 316 -23.13 -6.88 -3.52
C GLY A 316 -22.08 -7.97 -3.32
N ASP A 317 -22.15 -9.03 -4.13
CA ASP A 317 -21.17 -10.12 -4.11
C ASP A 317 -19.91 -9.82 -4.95
N GLU A 318 -19.96 -8.82 -5.83
CA GLU A 318 -18.80 -8.44 -6.65
C GLU A 318 -17.80 -7.62 -5.84
N LEU A 319 -16.57 -8.09 -5.79
CA LEU A 319 -15.41 -7.37 -5.27
C LEU A 319 -14.52 -6.98 -6.45
N THR A 320 -14.32 -5.68 -6.66
CA THR A 320 -13.36 -5.15 -7.65
C THR A 320 -12.11 -4.68 -6.93
N ILE A 321 -10.99 -5.35 -7.18
CA ILE A 321 -9.67 -4.98 -6.64
C ILE A 321 -8.91 -4.22 -7.72
N TYR A 322 -8.39 -3.05 -7.38
CA TYR A 322 -7.34 -2.40 -8.15
C TYR A 322 -6.00 -2.68 -7.48
N TYR A 323 -5.00 -3.04 -8.28
CA TYR A 323 -3.75 -3.57 -7.76
C TYR A 323 -2.55 -3.05 -8.56
N GLY A 324 -1.43 -2.88 -7.86
CA GLY A 324 -0.11 -2.74 -8.45
C GLY A 324 0.36 -4.08 -8.99
N ALA A 325 0.94 -4.07 -10.20
CA ALA A 325 1.55 -5.22 -10.85
C ALA A 325 3.01 -4.92 -11.19
N ALA A 326 3.89 -5.85 -10.80
CA ALA A 326 5.34 -5.79 -11.02
C ALA A 326 6.04 -4.46 -10.58
N ASP A 327 5.50 -3.78 -9.55
CA ASP A 327 5.91 -2.44 -9.10
C ASP A 327 5.99 -1.40 -10.23
N GLU A 328 5.16 -1.52 -11.26
CA GLU A 328 5.22 -0.63 -12.43
C GLU A 328 3.83 -0.22 -12.94
N PHE A 329 2.88 -1.16 -12.93
CA PHE A 329 1.58 -0.99 -13.58
C PHE A 329 0.43 -0.97 -12.58
N ILE A 330 -0.67 -0.34 -12.98
CA ILE A 330 -1.95 -0.38 -12.27
C ILE A 330 -2.92 -1.22 -13.07
N CYS A 331 -3.54 -2.19 -12.41
CA CYS A 331 -4.43 -3.18 -13.01
C CYS A 331 -5.72 -3.31 -12.19
N GLY A 332 -6.72 -3.96 -12.76
CA GLY A 332 -7.98 -4.30 -12.10
C GLY A 332 -8.35 -5.78 -12.26
N ALA A 333 -9.01 -6.33 -11.24
CA ALA A 333 -9.57 -7.67 -11.26
C ALA A 333 -10.86 -7.76 -10.45
N LYS A 334 -11.76 -8.65 -10.86
CA LYS A 334 -13.01 -8.96 -10.16
C LYS A 334 -12.95 -10.31 -9.48
N PHE A 335 -13.65 -10.38 -8.35
CA PHE A 335 -13.84 -11.58 -7.54
C PHE A 335 -15.30 -11.67 -7.10
N SER A 336 -15.74 -12.88 -6.74
CA SER A 336 -16.95 -13.08 -5.93
C SER A 336 -16.55 -13.20 -4.46
N ILE A 337 -17.21 -12.45 -3.58
CA ILE A 337 -16.99 -12.54 -2.13
C ILE A 337 -17.39 -13.94 -1.64
N ALA A 338 -18.52 -14.48 -2.12
CA ALA A 338 -18.96 -15.83 -1.79
C ALA A 338 -17.94 -16.90 -2.22
N GLU A 339 -17.34 -16.75 -3.40
CA GLU A 339 -16.28 -17.64 -3.89
C GLU A 339 -15.04 -17.56 -2.98
N ILE A 340 -14.55 -16.34 -2.65
CA ILE A 340 -13.43 -16.15 -1.72
C ILE A 340 -13.71 -16.80 -0.36
N VAL A 341 -14.92 -16.61 0.16
CA VAL A 341 -15.32 -17.19 1.45
C VAL A 341 -15.38 -18.71 1.39
N GLY A 342 -15.76 -19.30 0.25
CA GLY A 342 -15.73 -20.74 0.02
C GLY A 342 -14.32 -21.35 0.06
N GLU A 343 -13.29 -20.57 -0.28
CA GLU A 343 -11.88 -21.00 -0.26
C GLU A 343 -11.23 -20.96 1.14
N LEU A 344 -11.90 -20.35 2.12
CA LEU A 344 -11.36 -20.21 3.48
C LEU A 344 -11.30 -21.56 4.21
N LYS A 345 -10.19 -21.81 4.91
CA LYS A 345 -10.08 -22.91 5.88
C LYS A 345 -10.32 -22.37 7.28
N TRP A 346 -11.34 -22.90 7.94
CA TRP A 346 -11.70 -22.52 9.30
C TRP A 346 -10.61 -22.95 10.29
N VAL A 347 -10.30 -22.07 11.23
CA VAL A 347 -9.40 -22.38 12.34
C VAL A 347 -10.17 -23.26 13.33
N ASP A 348 -9.60 -24.42 13.67
CA ASP A 348 -10.17 -25.37 14.63
C ASP A 348 -10.36 -24.80 16.04
#